data_AF-A0A2T4U396-F1
#
_entry.id   AF-A0A2T4U396-F1
#
_cell.length_a   1.000
_cell.length_b   1.000
_cell.length_c   1.000
_cell.angle_alpha   90.00
_cell.angle_beta   90.00
_cell.angle_gamma   90.00
#
_symmetry.space_group_name_H-M   'P 1'
#
loop_
_entity.id
_entity.type
_entity.pdbx_description
1 polymer ?
#
loop_
_entity_poly.entity_id
_entity_poly.type
_entity_poly.pdbx_seq_one_letter_code
_entity_poly.pdbx_strand_id
1 'polypeptide(L)'
;MKTFQTTYKGREIIVENRWFKGEKLYVDGSLQDENRGLSFRSSLYGVLPAENGSEETLKASVGGGLLRVQCSIFAGHKLIYSSSD
;
A
#
# COMPACT_ATOMS: atom_id res chain seq x y z
N MET A 1 -14.02 4.17 -5.27
CA MET A 1 -12.86 4.13 -4.34
C MET A 1 -12.65 2.70 -3.94
N LYS A 2 -11.40 2.22 -3.93
CA LYS A 2 -11.05 0.87 -3.45
C LYS A 2 -10.08 1.03 -2.28
N THR A 3 -10.23 0.17 -1.29
CA THR A 3 -9.37 0.13 -0.11
C THR A 3 -8.89 -1.29 0.07
N PHE A 4 -7.59 -1.46 0.17
CA PHE A 4 -6.93 -2.74 0.46
C PHE A 4 -6.36 -2.65 1.85
N GLN A 5 -6.70 -3.60 2.70
CA GLN A 5 -6.29 -3.62 4.10
C GLN A 5 -5.69 -4.98 4.42
N THR A 6 -4.60 -4.96 5.17
CA THR A 6 -3.96 -6.16 5.70
C THR A 6 -3.33 -5.87 7.05
N THR A 7 -3.06 -6.92 7.80
CA THR A 7 -2.31 -6.86 9.05
C THR A 7 -1.02 -7.65 8.89
N TYR A 8 0.11 -7.06 9.24
CA TYR A 8 1.41 -7.73 9.20
C TYR A 8 2.21 -7.37 10.45
N LYS A 9 2.74 -8.38 11.15
CA LYS A 9 3.42 -8.23 12.45
C LYS A 9 2.62 -7.42 13.48
N GLY A 10 1.29 -7.61 13.50
CA GLY A 10 0.38 -6.91 14.40
C GLY A 10 0.12 -5.43 14.06
N ARG A 11 0.65 -4.94 12.93
CA ARG A 11 0.52 -3.56 12.46
C ARG A 11 -0.47 -3.49 11.31
N GLU A 12 -1.24 -2.42 11.27
CA GLU A 12 -2.24 -2.20 10.22
C GLU A 12 -1.60 -1.52 9.00
N ILE A 13 -1.88 -2.05 7.81
CA ILE A 13 -1.44 -1.45 6.55
C ILE A 13 -2.68 -1.25 5.67
N ILE A 14 -2.90 0.00 5.26
CA ILE A 14 -4.03 0.39 4.40
C ILE A 14 -3.50 1.04 3.13
N VAL A 15 -3.98 0.58 1.99
CA VAL A 15 -3.74 1.20 0.69
C VAL A 15 -5.07 1.66 0.11
N GLU A 16 -5.18 2.94 -0.17
CA GLU A 16 -6.35 3.51 -0.84
C GLU A 16 -6.06 3.79 -2.31
N ASN A 17 -6.98 3.43 -3.19
CA ASN A 17 -7.00 3.87 -4.58
C ASN A 17 -8.26 4.70 -4.86
N ARG A 18 -8.03 5.98 -5.18
CA ARG A 18 -9.08 6.96 -5.46
C ARG A 18 -9.12 7.37 -6.94
N TRP A 19 -8.67 6.50 -7.86
CA TRP A 19 -8.71 6.63 -9.33
C TRP A 19 -8.14 7.96 -9.87
N PHE A 20 -8.92 9.04 -9.74
CA PHE A 20 -8.55 10.41 -10.15
C PHE A 20 -7.88 11.24 -9.05
N LYS A 21 -8.02 10.82 -7.78
CA LYS A 21 -7.41 11.50 -6.63
C LYS A 21 -6.12 10.81 -6.15
N GLY A 22 -5.62 9.87 -6.95
CA GLY A 22 -4.39 9.12 -6.69
C GLY A 22 -4.53 8.01 -5.63
N GLU A 23 -3.38 7.61 -5.08
CA GLU A 23 -3.26 6.51 -4.13
C GLU A 23 -2.55 6.95 -2.85
N LYS A 24 -2.86 6.29 -1.74
CA LYS A 24 -2.28 6.59 -0.42
C LYS A 24 -1.91 5.30 0.31
N LEU A 25 -0.80 5.33 1.04
CA LEU A 25 -0.35 4.26 1.92
C LEU A 25 -0.37 4.75 3.36
N TYR A 26 -1.03 4.00 4.22
CA TYR A 26 -1.08 4.24 5.66
C TYR A 26 -0.52 3.04 6.43
N VAL A 27 0.19 3.34 7.52
CA VAL A 27 0.66 2.36 8.51
C VAL A 27 0.18 2.83 9.89
N ASP A 28 -0.58 2.00 10.59
CA ASP A 28 -1.22 2.35 11.87
C ASP A 28 -1.94 3.71 11.84
N GLY A 29 -2.65 3.98 10.74
CA GLY A 29 -3.36 5.24 10.52
C GLY A 29 -2.50 6.45 10.11
N SER A 30 -1.17 6.34 10.14
CA SER A 30 -0.26 7.40 9.70
C SER A 30 -0.02 7.34 8.19
N LEU A 31 -0.15 8.48 7.49
CA LEU A 31 0.13 8.58 6.06
C LEU A 31 1.65 8.50 5.82
N GLN A 32 2.08 7.48 5.09
CA GLN A 32 3.50 7.26 4.78
C GLN A 32 3.87 7.79 3.39
N ASP A 33 2.98 7.64 2.40
CA ASP A 33 3.22 8.09 1.03
C ASP A 33 1.90 8.29 0.25
N GLU A 34 1.93 9.16 -0.76
CA GLU A 34 0.83 9.38 -1.68
C GLU A 34 1.30 9.67 -3.11
N ASN A 35 0.63 9.05 -4.07
CA ASN A 35 0.68 9.46 -5.47
C ASN A 35 -0.54 10.32 -5.77
N ARG A 36 -0.36 11.38 -6.57
CA ARG A 36 -1.44 12.30 -6.96
C ARG A 36 -1.72 12.17 -8.46
N GLY A 37 -2.99 12.34 -8.83
CA GLY A 37 -3.43 12.27 -10.23
C GLY A 37 -3.86 10.87 -10.64
N LEU A 38 -3.79 10.60 -11.95
CA LEU A 38 -4.25 9.34 -12.54
C LEU A 38 -3.04 8.55 -13.03
N SER A 39 -2.77 7.41 -12.40
CA SER A 39 -1.78 6.46 -12.90
C SER A 39 -2.39 5.08 -13.02
N PHE A 40 -2.12 4.39 -14.13
CA PHE A 40 -2.50 2.99 -14.30
C PHE A 40 -1.61 2.03 -13.50
N ARG A 41 -0.43 2.49 -13.08
CA ARG A 41 0.52 1.76 -12.24
C ARG A 41 1.25 2.74 -11.34
N SER A 42 1.22 2.50 -10.04
CA SER A 42 1.93 3.30 -9.06
C SER A 42 2.59 2.42 -8.01
N SER A 43 3.60 2.97 -7.37
CA SER A 43 4.24 2.37 -6.20
C SER A 43 4.23 3.40 -5.09
N LEU A 44 3.83 2.96 -3.91
CA LEU A 44 3.86 3.72 -2.67
C LEU A 44 4.88 3.06 -1.74
N TYR A 45 5.62 3.87 -1.01
CA TYR A 45 6.67 3.40 -0.10
C TYR A 45 6.39 3.82 1.33
N GLY A 46 6.81 3.01 2.29
CA GLY A 46 6.66 3.33 3.69
C GLY A 46 7.64 2.56 4.52
N VAL A 47 7.54 2.73 5.84
CA VAL A 47 8.30 1.96 6.81
C VAL A 47 7.36 1.33 7.82
N LEU A 48 7.65 0.08 8.17
CA LEU A 48 7.01 -0.60 9.28
C LEU A 48 7.97 -0.59 10.47
N PRO A 49 7.68 0.19 11.53
CA PRO A 49 8.48 0.16 12.74
C PRO A 49 8.29 -1.18 13.47
N ALA A 50 9.39 -1.84 13.79
CA ALA A 50 9.41 -3.03 14.62
C ALA A 50 9.70 -2.68 16.09
N GLU A 51 9.25 -3.53 17.01
CA GLU A 51 9.40 -3.28 18.46
C GLU A 51 10.86 -3.23 18.94
N ASN A 52 11.78 -3.85 18.20
CA ASN A 52 13.20 -3.83 18.48
C ASN A 52 13.91 -2.55 17.97
N GLY A 53 13.17 -1.55 17.50
CA GLY A 53 13.72 -0.33 16.92
C GLY A 53 14.27 -0.46 15.50
N SER A 54 14.13 -1.63 14.87
CA SER A 54 14.41 -1.78 13.44
C SER A 54 13.23 -1.33 12.59
N GLU A 55 13.50 -0.90 11.36
CA GLU A 55 12.48 -0.54 10.38
C GLU A 55 12.55 -1.50 9.20
N GLU A 56 11.38 -1.96 8.76
CA GLU A 56 11.26 -2.76 7.54
C GLU A 56 10.60 -1.91 6.46
N THR A 57 11.25 -1.77 5.31
CA THR A 57 10.69 -1.01 4.19
C THR A 57 9.42 -1.68 3.68
N LEU A 58 8.37 -0.91 3.46
CA LEU A 58 7.16 -1.34 2.79
C LEU A 58 7.12 -0.77 1.37
N LYS A 59 6.61 -1.58 0.45
CA LYS A 59 6.25 -1.16 -0.90
C LYS A 59 4.85 -1.67 -1.21
N ALA A 60 3.93 -0.78 -1.55
CA ALA A 60 2.65 -1.13 -2.13
C ALA A 60 2.68 -0.82 -3.63
N SER A 61 2.49 -1.84 -4.46
CA SER A 61 2.30 -1.69 -5.90
C SER A 61 0.82 -1.71 -6.18
N VAL A 62 0.30 -0.61 -6.72
CA VAL A 62 -1.09 -0.51 -7.16
C VAL A 62 -1.10 -0.41 -8.67
N GLY A 63 -1.92 -1.20 -9.33
CA GLY A 63 -2.05 -1.14 -10.78
C GLY A 63 -3.34 -1.74 -11.24
N GLY A 64 -3.80 -1.37 -12.43
CA GLY A 64 -5.10 -1.84 -12.88
C GLY A 64 -5.58 -1.18 -14.15
N GLY A 65 -6.69 -1.70 -14.66
CA GLY A 65 -7.42 -1.13 -15.78
C GLY A 65 -8.74 -0.51 -15.33
N LEU A 66 -9.57 -0.08 -16.29
CA LEU A 66 -10.85 0.58 -16.01
C LEU A 66 -11.88 -0.26 -15.22
N LEU A 67 -11.66 -1.56 -15.05
CA LEU A 67 -12.61 -2.46 -14.39
C LEU A 67 -12.04 -3.21 -13.18
N ARG A 68 -10.71 -3.25 -13.01
CA ARG A 68 -10.07 -4.01 -11.94
C ARG A 68 -8.85 -3.28 -11.42
N VAL A 69 -8.73 -3.23 -10.10
CA VAL A 69 -7.58 -2.68 -9.37
C VAL A 69 -6.89 -3.81 -8.63
N GLN A 70 -5.59 -3.93 -8.85
CA GLN A 70 -4.71 -4.89 -8.19
C GLN A 70 -3.83 -4.14 -7.19
N CYS A 71 -3.63 -4.76 -6.03
CA CYS A 71 -2.72 -4.27 -5.01
C CYS A 71 -1.84 -5.41 -4.51
N SER A 72 -0.53 -5.20 -4.55
CA SER A 72 0.46 -6.08 -3.93
C SER A 72 1.27 -5.29 -2.92
N ILE A 73 1.42 -5.81 -1.71
CA ILE A 73 2.21 -5.19 -0.64
C ILE A 73 3.39 -6.09 -0.32
N PHE A 74 4.57 -5.48 -0.27
CA PHE A 74 5.84 -6.12 0.03
C PHE A 74 6.44 -5.50 1.29
N ALA A 75 7.02 -6.35 2.15
CA ALA A 75 7.87 -5.95 3.25
C ALA A 75 9.30 -6.40 2.98
N GLY A 76 10.23 -5.45 2.93
CA GLY A 76 11.55 -5.60 2.31
C GLY A 76 11.41 -6.01 0.85
N HIS A 77 11.60 -7.31 0.58
CA HIS A 77 11.44 -7.92 -0.75
C HIS A 77 10.48 -9.12 -0.74
N LYS A 78 9.71 -9.29 0.33
CA LYS A 78 8.76 -10.40 0.48
C LYS A 78 7.34 -9.92 0.26
N LEU A 79 6.60 -10.60 -0.62
CA LEU A 79 5.16 -10.37 -0.79
C LEU A 79 4.42 -10.80 0.49
N ILE A 80 3.66 -9.89 1.07
CA ILE A 80 2.87 -10.14 2.29
C ILE A 80 1.36 -10.04 2.05
N TYR A 81 0.94 -9.39 0.97
CA TYR A 81 -0.46 -9.26 0.59
C TYR A 81 -0.58 -9.11 -0.92
N SER A 82 -1.61 -9.72 -1.51
CA SER A 82 -1.95 -9.57 -2.91
C SER A 82 -3.45 -9.73 -3.08
N SER A 83 -4.10 -8.74 -3.69
CA SER A 83 -5.53 -8.77 -3.97
C SER A 83 -5.84 -8.09 -5.31
N SER A 84 -6.92 -8.54 -5.92
CA SER A 84 -7.51 -7.93 -7.11
C SER A 84 -9.00 -7.77 -6.88
N ASP A 85 -9.51 -6.57 -7.12
CA ASP A 85 -10.92 -6.23 -7.01
C ASP A 85 -11.43 -5.68 -8.35
#